data_AF-A0A2K0TN33-F1
#
_entry.id   AF-A0A2K0TN33-F1
#
_cell.length_a   1.000
_cell.length_b   1.000
_cell.length_c   1.000
_cell.angle_alpha   90.00
_cell.angle_beta   90.00
_cell.angle_gamma   90.00
#
_symmetry.space_group_name_H-M   'P 1'
#
loop_
_entity.id
_entity.type
_entity.pdbx_description
1 polymer ?
#
loop_
_entity_poly.entity_id
_entity_poly.type
_entity_poly.pdbx_seq_one_letter_code
_entity_poly.pdbx_strand_id
1 'polypeptide(L)'
;MSYIFKYAGIDGAGDKDKFLTEDDDTSTRRTIKLARDVEKEPTDGSRALPVIISYTCNISLGDIYEQLRQKEWLTHSFANLILALNIDDHPVPAGFIVNPDFLGEGQKANLMNHGVPVREPLRGALAHCKVEADSITDNFAGYIHAVNWLIRTVAPSVTFGWQVNIWGGGTGDGCRLERL
;
A
#
# COMPACT_ATOMS: atom_id res chain seq x y z
N MET A 1 5.61 -15.26 -17.77
CA MET A 1 5.71 -14.09 -16.87
C MET A 1 5.27 -14.55 -15.50
N SER A 2 6.17 -14.46 -14.53
CA SER A 2 5.94 -14.83 -13.12
C SER A 2 5.82 -13.58 -12.26
N TYR A 3 5.18 -13.68 -11.10
CA TYR A 3 5.02 -12.58 -10.16
C TYR A 3 5.60 -13.00 -8.81
N ILE A 4 6.41 -12.13 -8.20
CA ILE A 4 7.05 -12.38 -6.91
C ILE A 4 6.44 -11.44 -5.90
N PHE A 5 5.69 -11.97 -4.93
CA PHE A 5 4.97 -11.17 -3.95
C PHE A 5 5.76 -11.04 -2.65
N LYS A 6 5.84 -9.82 -2.11
CA LYS A 6 6.42 -9.58 -0.78
C LYS A 6 5.83 -8.30 -0.16
N TYR A 7 5.67 -8.31 1.16
CA TYR A 7 5.31 -7.10 1.89
C TYR A 7 6.52 -6.16 2.02
N ALA A 8 6.29 -4.85 1.89
CA ALA A 8 7.30 -3.81 2.09
C ALA A 8 7.74 -3.71 3.56
N GLY A 9 8.91 -3.13 3.80
CA GLY A 9 9.40 -2.85 5.16
C GLY A 9 9.86 -4.09 5.93
N ILE A 10 9.73 -4.02 7.26
CA ILE A 10 10.27 -5.03 8.18
C ILE A 10 9.23 -6.12 8.46
N ASP A 11 8.05 -5.70 8.91
CA ASP A 11 6.98 -6.60 9.33
C ASP A 11 5.84 -6.73 8.32
N GLY A 12 5.82 -5.85 7.30
CA GLY A 12 4.78 -5.82 6.30
C GLY A 12 3.46 -5.20 6.77
N ALA A 13 3.45 -4.47 7.89
CA ALA A 13 2.33 -3.75 8.45
C ALA A 13 2.41 -2.22 8.22
N GLY A 14 3.36 -1.76 7.40
CA GLY A 14 3.58 -0.34 7.12
C GLY A 14 4.51 0.36 8.12
N ASP A 15 5.01 -0.39 9.12
CA ASP A 15 6.04 0.04 10.06
C ASP A 15 5.73 1.39 10.74
N LYS A 16 4.47 1.57 11.14
CA LYS A 16 3.88 2.84 11.59
C LYS A 16 4.57 3.52 12.78
N ASP A 17 5.37 2.77 13.54
CA ASP A 17 6.03 3.26 14.75
C ASP A 17 7.39 3.91 14.47
N LYS A 18 7.88 3.88 13.21
CA LYS A 18 9.15 4.55 12.85
C LYS A 18 9.28 4.90 11.37
N PHE A 19 10.16 5.86 11.09
CA PHE A 19 10.73 6.04 9.76
C PHE A 19 11.68 4.90 9.44
N LEU A 20 11.53 4.30 8.25
CA LEU A 20 12.44 3.30 7.73
C LEU A 20 13.61 3.96 6.99
N THR A 21 14.75 3.28 7.02
CA THR A 21 15.91 3.51 6.14
C THR A 21 15.97 2.44 5.04
N GLU A 22 16.82 2.61 4.05
CA GLU A 22 17.04 1.58 3.02
C GLU A 22 17.50 0.24 3.62
N ASP A 23 18.25 0.28 4.72
CA ASP A 23 18.69 -0.90 5.46
C ASP A 23 17.55 -1.57 6.24
N ASP A 24 16.46 -0.86 6.53
CA ASP A 24 15.25 -1.45 7.09
C ASP A 24 14.37 -2.10 5.99
N ASP A 25 14.16 -1.43 4.84
CA ASP A 25 13.29 -1.89 3.73
C ASP A 25 13.96 -2.95 2.83
N THR A 26 14.67 -3.89 3.43
CA THR A 26 15.38 -4.95 2.70
C THR A 26 14.44 -5.86 1.91
N SER A 27 13.19 -6.03 2.37
CA SER A 27 12.18 -6.85 1.69
C SER A 27 11.91 -6.35 0.27
N THR A 28 11.62 -5.06 0.11
CA THR A 28 11.37 -4.46 -1.21
C THR A 28 12.58 -4.59 -2.12
N ARG A 29 13.77 -4.18 -1.62
CA ARG A 29 15.00 -4.17 -2.40
C ARG A 29 15.42 -5.55 -2.87
N ARG A 30 15.34 -6.55 -1.98
CA ARG A 30 15.70 -7.94 -2.31
C ARG A 30 14.72 -8.56 -3.29
N THR A 31 13.42 -8.27 -3.17
CA THR A 31 12.42 -8.79 -4.11
C THR A 31 12.60 -8.21 -5.50
N ILE A 32 12.88 -6.91 -5.63
CA ILE A 32 13.19 -6.29 -6.92
C ILE A 32 14.48 -6.87 -7.48
N LYS A 33 15.55 -6.93 -6.69
CA LYS A 33 16.82 -7.53 -7.12
C LYS A 33 16.64 -8.97 -7.61
N LEU A 34 15.87 -9.78 -6.89
CA LEU A 34 15.58 -11.16 -7.30
C LEU A 34 14.87 -11.21 -8.65
N ALA A 35 13.88 -10.35 -8.89
CA ALA A 35 13.21 -10.28 -10.17
C ALA A 35 14.17 -9.88 -11.32
N ARG A 36 15.06 -8.93 -11.07
CA ARG A 36 16.10 -8.52 -12.04
C ARG A 36 17.13 -9.62 -12.30
N ASP A 37 17.48 -10.39 -11.29
CA ASP A 37 18.40 -11.50 -11.43
C ASP A 37 17.77 -12.62 -12.27
N VAL A 38 16.48 -12.92 -12.07
CA VAL A 38 15.71 -13.86 -12.92
C VAL A 38 15.70 -13.41 -14.39
N GLU A 39 15.51 -12.11 -14.67
CA GLU A 39 15.53 -11.58 -16.03
C GLU A 39 16.89 -11.69 -16.73
N LYS A 40 17.99 -11.82 -15.97
CA LYS A 40 19.35 -11.98 -16.51
C LYS A 40 19.73 -13.44 -16.76
N GLU A 41 18.98 -14.40 -16.22
CA GLU A 41 19.31 -15.81 -16.42
C GLU A 41 19.12 -16.21 -17.90
N PRO A 42 20.00 -17.07 -18.47
CA PRO A 42 19.96 -17.42 -19.90
C PRO A 42 18.75 -18.26 -20.37
N THR A 43 17.64 -18.28 -19.64
CA THR A 43 16.47 -19.11 -19.92
C THR A 43 15.43 -18.36 -20.75
N ASP A 44 14.94 -19.02 -21.82
CA ASP A 44 13.69 -18.89 -22.60
C ASP A 44 12.91 -17.55 -22.72
N GLY A 45 13.46 -16.40 -22.32
CA GLY A 45 12.74 -15.13 -22.19
C GLY A 45 11.87 -15.02 -20.93
N SER A 46 12.15 -15.82 -19.89
CA SER A 46 11.47 -15.75 -18.60
C SER A 46 11.56 -14.34 -18.00
N ARG A 47 10.41 -13.81 -17.56
CA ARG A 47 10.29 -12.49 -16.93
C ARG A 47 9.61 -12.63 -15.57
N ALA A 48 10.09 -11.86 -14.60
CA ALA A 48 9.50 -11.79 -13.27
C ALA A 48 9.14 -10.34 -12.93
N LEU A 49 7.88 -10.10 -12.55
CA LEU A 49 7.46 -8.80 -12.01
C LEU A 49 7.49 -8.87 -10.48
N PRO A 50 8.29 -8.04 -9.80
CA PRO A 50 8.17 -7.90 -8.35
C PRO A 50 6.85 -7.18 -8.03
N VAL A 51 6.08 -7.75 -7.11
CA VAL A 51 4.82 -7.19 -6.60
C VAL A 51 4.95 -6.94 -5.11
N ILE A 52 4.91 -5.67 -4.73
CA ILE A 52 5.13 -5.22 -3.36
C ILE A 52 3.78 -4.88 -2.72
N ILE A 53 3.50 -5.49 -1.57
CA ILE A 53 2.32 -5.15 -0.77
C ILE A 53 2.74 -4.08 0.23
N SER A 54 2.11 -2.91 0.18
CA SER A 54 2.45 -1.77 1.03
C SER A 54 1.22 -1.29 1.80
N TYR A 55 1.39 -1.14 3.11
CA TYR A 55 0.42 -0.48 3.96
C TYR A 55 0.91 0.92 4.31
N THR A 56 0.06 1.91 4.06
CA THR A 56 0.13 3.23 4.67
C THR A 56 -0.85 3.38 5.84
N CYS A 57 -1.72 2.39 6.04
CA CYS A 57 -2.58 2.24 7.21
C CYS A 57 -2.99 0.76 7.30
N ASN A 58 -2.30 -0.02 8.14
CA ASN A 58 -2.67 -1.41 8.36
C ASN A 58 -3.83 -1.52 9.35
N ILE A 59 -4.93 -2.08 8.85
CA ILE A 59 -6.16 -2.26 9.62
C ILE A 59 -6.52 -3.74 9.85
N SER A 60 -5.67 -4.66 9.37
CA SER A 60 -5.85 -6.11 9.60
C SER A 60 -5.76 -6.48 11.09
N LEU A 61 -5.09 -5.66 11.90
CA LEU A 61 -4.88 -5.86 13.34
C LEU A 61 -5.94 -5.19 14.23
N GLY A 62 -6.98 -4.57 13.64
CA GLY A 62 -8.09 -3.97 14.37
C GLY A 62 -8.01 -2.45 14.57
N ASP A 63 -9.10 -1.92 15.14
CA ASP A 63 -9.45 -0.50 15.37
C ASP A 63 -9.03 0.48 14.26
N ILE A 64 -9.80 0.47 13.17
CA ILE A 64 -9.65 1.40 12.05
C ILE A 64 -9.72 2.87 12.49
N TYR A 65 -10.47 3.18 13.55
CA TYR A 65 -10.63 4.56 14.01
C TYR A 65 -9.41 5.07 14.76
N GLU A 66 -8.76 4.23 15.55
CA GLU A 66 -7.49 4.55 16.15
C GLU A 66 -6.45 4.80 15.06
N GLN A 67 -6.26 3.84 14.15
CA GLN A 67 -5.25 3.93 13.10
C GLN A 67 -5.40 5.20 12.25
N LEU A 68 -6.64 5.56 11.88
CA LEU A 68 -6.92 6.75 11.08
C LEU A 68 -6.75 8.08 11.82
N ARG A 69 -6.70 8.11 13.16
CA ARG A 69 -6.53 9.36 13.93
C ARG A 69 -5.07 9.65 14.29
N GLN A 70 -4.19 8.65 14.22
CA GLN A 70 -2.80 8.78 14.65
C GLN A 70 -1.93 9.43 13.58
N LYS A 71 -1.76 10.76 13.68
CA LYS A 71 -0.99 11.56 12.70
C LYS A 71 0.46 11.08 12.54
N GLU A 72 1.11 10.72 13.63
CA GLU A 72 2.50 10.25 13.62
C GLU A 72 2.62 8.93 12.84
N TRP A 73 1.73 7.98 13.10
CA TRP A 73 1.65 6.72 12.37
C TRP A 73 1.43 6.94 10.87
N LEU A 74 0.49 7.81 10.52
CA LEU A 74 0.25 8.17 9.11
C LEU A 74 1.49 8.80 8.47
N THR A 75 2.24 9.61 9.22
CA THR A 75 3.46 10.29 8.72
C THR A 75 4.55 9.28 8.40
N HIS A 76 4.85 8.38 9.35
CA HIS A 76 5.80 7.28 9.15
C HIS A 76 5.40 6.41 7.98
N SER A 77 4.15 5.98 7.95
CA SER A 77 3.62 5.13 6.90
C SER A 77 3.67 5.77 5.50
N PHE A 78 3.36 7.07 5.35
CA PHE A 78 3.55 7.76 4.08
C PHE A 78 5.03 7.84 3.68
N ALA A 79 5.93 8.16 4.62
CA ALA A 79 7.36 8.22 4.36
C ALA A 79 7.93 6.84 3.96
N ASN A 80 7.45 5.77 4.60
CA ASN A 80 7.86 4.41 4.30
C ASN A 80 7.35 3.95 2.93
N LEU A 81 6.17 4.40 2.49
CA LEU A 81 5.73 4.21 1.11
C LEU A 81 6.64 4.96 0.11
N ILE A 82 7.01 6.22 0.39
CA ILE A 82 7.95 6.99 -0.46
C ILE A 82 9.27 6.22 -0.61
N LEU A 83 9.81 5.72 0.51
CA LEU A 83 11.02 4.89 0.50
C LEU A 83 10.81 3.63 -0.38
N ALA A 84 9.70 2.90 -0.21
CA ALA A 84 9.42 1.71 -0.99
C ALA A 84 9.29 1.99 -2.49
N LEU A 85 8.82 3.19 -2.88
CA LEU A 85 8.70 3.64 -4.27
C LEU A 85 10.01 4.17 -4.87
N ASN A 86 11.00 4.51 -4.05
CA ASN A 86 12.30 4.98 -4.51
C ASN A 86 13.18 3.80 -4.97
N ILE A 87 12.85 3.25 -6.13
CA ILE A 87 13.42 2.02 -6.69
C ILE A 87 14.16 2.28 -8.02
N ASP A 88 14.67 1.21 -8.64
CA ASP A 88 15.50 1.30 -9.83
C ASP A 88 14.77 1.89 -11.06
N ASP A 89 15.56 2.47 -11.96
CA ASP A 89 15.07 2.99 -13.25
C ASP A 89 14.93 1.84 -14.25
N HIS A 90 13.90 1.02 -14.04
CA HIS A 90 13.50 -0.06 -14.95
C HIS A 90 12.18 0.32 -15.66
N PRO A 91 11.97 -0.01 -16.95
CA PRO A 91 10.74 0.32 -17.67
C PRO A 91 9.45 -0.22 -17.03
N VAL A 92 9.57 -1.32 -16.27
CA VAL A 92 8.51 -1.92 -15.45
C VAL A 92 9.09 -2.25 -14.07
N PRO A 93 9.23 -1.26 -13.17
CA PRO A 93 10.09 -1.40 -12.00
C PRO A 93 9.48 -2.29 -10.92
N ALA A 94 8.19 -2.10 -10.62
CA ALA A 94 7.43 -3.00 -9.76
C ALA A 94 5.91 -2.80 -9.93
N GLY A 95 5.15 -3.79 -9.47
CA GLY A 95 3.73 -3.64 -9.15
C GLY A 95 3.56 -3.37 -7.65
N PHE A 96 2.60 -2.52 -7.28
CA PHE A 96 2.23 -2.29 -5.88
C PHE A 96 0.78 -2.67 -5.60
N ILE A 97 0.55 -3.43 -4.55
CA ILE A 97 -0.77 -3.61 -3.95
C ILE A 97 -0.81 -2.72 -2.71
N VAL A 98 -1.71 -1.73 -2.73
CA VAL A 98 -1.79 -0.73 -1.67
C VAL A 98 -2.92 -1.01 -0.70
N ASN A 99 -2.59 -0.89 0.58
CA ASN A 99 -3.49 -1.02 1.72
C ASN A 99 -4.53 -2.14 1.54
N PRO A 100 -4.10 -3.41 1.49
CA PRO A 100 -5.03 -4.53 1.59
C PRO A 100 -6.04 -4.30 2.72
N ASP A 101 -7.26 -4.79 2.51
CA ASP A 101 -8.39 -4.69 3.45
C ASP A 101 -8.97 -3.27 3.64
N PHE A 102 -8.21 -2.21 3.38
CA PHE A 102 -8.57 -0.82 3.74
C PHE A 102 -9.92 -0.37 3.19
N LEU A 103 -10.14 -0.57 1.90
CA LEU A 103 -11.41 -0.19 1.28
C LEU A 103 -12.57 -1.07 1.77
N GLY A 104 -12.33 -2.36 2.02
CA GLY A 104 -13.37 -3.29 2.46
C GLY A 104 -13.83 -3.03 3.90
N GLU A 105 -12.89 -2.88 4.84
CA GLU A 105 -13.23 -2.51 6.22
C GLU A 105 -13.72 -1.07 6.31
N GLY A 106 -13.19 -0.13 5.50
CA GLY A 106 -13.70 1.23 5.44
C GLY A 106 -15.16 1.30 4.99
N GLN A 107 -15.56 0.45 4.04
CA GLN A 107 -16.96 0.29 3.64
C GLN A 107 -17.80 -0.27 4.80
N LYS A 108 -17.34 -1.34 5.46
CA LYS A 108 -18.02 -1.95 6.61
C LYS A 108 -18.21 -0.98 7.78
N ALA A 109 -17.21 -0.12 8.03
CA ALA A 109 -17.25 0.91 9.07
C ALA A 109 -17.92 2.22 8.63
N ASN A 110 -18.48 2.29 7.40
CA ASN A 110 -19.16 3.46 6.84
C ASN A 110 -18.32 4.75 6.87
N LEU A 111 -17.04 4.65 6.47
CA LEU A 111 -16.07 5.73 6.64
C LEU A 111 -16.06 6.78 5.53
N MET A 112 -16.95 6.71 4.54
CA MET A 112 -16.91 7.61 3.37
C MET A 112 -16.85 9.11 3.72
N ASN A 113 -17.50 9.51 4.82
CA ASN A 113 -17.50 10.89 5.32
C ASN A 113 -16.66 11.07 6.59
N HIS A 114 -15.87 10.07 6.99
CA HIS A 114 -15.05 10.14 8.19
C HIS A 114 -13.88 11.11 7.99
N GLY A 115 -13.65 11.97 8.99
CA GLY A 115 -12.49 12.86 9.02
C GLY A 115 -11.21 12.07 9.27
N VAL A 116 -10.20 12.29 8.44
CA VAL A 116 -8.88 11.67 8.56
C VAL A 116 -7.86 12.80 8.43
N PRO A 117 -6.92 12.99 9.36
CA PRO A 117 -5.91 14.03 9.25
C PRO A 117 -4.86 13.60 8.21
N VAL A 118 -5.02 14.01 6.96
CA VAL A 118 -4.19 13.55 5.84
C VAL A 118 -3.12 14.58 5.49
N ARG A 119 -3.48 15.86 5.42
CA ARG A 119 -2.61 16.91 4.88
C ARG A 119 -1.34 17.10 5.71
N GLU A 120 -1.48 17.15 7.03
CA GLU A 120 -0.34 17.35 7.93
C GLU A 120 0.61 16.14 7.89
N PRO A 121 0.15 14.87 8.05
CA PRO A 121 1.05 13.73 7.90
C PRO A 121 1.70 13.61 6.53
N LEU A 122 0.97 13.90 5.45
CA LEU A 122 1.52 13.87 4.11
C LEU A 122 2.63 14.92 3.95
N ARG A 123 2.43 16.15 4.43
CA ARG A 123 3.47 17.18 4.42
C ARG A 123 4.68 16.79 5.27
N GLY A 124 4.45 16.15 6.42
CA GLY A 124 5.53 15.61 7.26
C GLY A 124 6.37 14.59 6.51
N ALA A 125 5.73 13.65 5.80
CA ALA A 125 6.43 12.66 4.97
C ALA A 125 7.15 13.30 3.77
N LEU A 126 6.56 14.34 3.18
CA LEU A 126 7.11 15.09 2.05
C LEU A 126 8.15 16.14 2.47
N ALA A 127 8.51 16.30 3.74
CA ALA A 127 9.45 17.33 4.17
C ALA A 127 10.82 17.28 3.44
N HIS A 128 11.13 16.15 2.81
CA HIS A 128 12.31 15.95 1.96
C HIS A 128 12.02 15.91 0.45
N CYS A 129 10.75 15.80 0.05
CA CYS A 129 10.28 15.82 -1.33
C CYS A 129 9.85 17.23 -1.69
N LYS A 130 10.48 17.88 -2.68
CA LYS A 130 10.14 19.24 -3.14
C LYS A 130 8.82 19.30 -3.92
N VAL A 131 7.77 18.65 -3.42
CA VAL A 131 6.46 18.54 -4.09
C VAL A 131 5.36 18.90 -3.10
N GLU A 132 4.47 19.77 -3.52
CA GLU A 132 3.26 20.14 -2.78
C GLU A 132 2.05 19.39 -3.35
N ALA A 133 1.19 18.91 -2.45
CA ALA A 133 0.00 18.17 -2.81
C ALA A 133 -1.23 19.07 -2.77
N ASP A 134 -1.57 19.68 -3.91
CA ASP A 134 -2.78 20.49 -4.04
C ASP A 134 -4.03 19.59 -4.01
N SER A 135 -5.15 20.10 -3.46
CA SER A 135 -6.49 19.47 -3.45
C SER A 135 -6.75 18.25 -2.56
N ILE A 136 -5.81 17.83 -1.71
CA ILE A 136 -6.04 16.75 -0.74
C ILE A 136 -6.86 17.25 0.46
N THR A 137 -7.93 16.51 0.79
CA THR A 137 -8.85 16.82 1.91
C THR A 137 -8.58 15.95 3.14
N ASP A 138 -8.90 16.46 4.34
CA ASP A 138 -8.77 15.72 5.60
C ASP A 138 -9.98 14.80 5.86
N ASN A 139 -10.18 13.82 4.97
CA ASN A 139 -11.22 12.81 5.08
C ASN A 139 -10.79 11.49 4.42
N PHE A 140 -11.60 10.45 4.55
CA PHE A 140 -11.31 9.11 4.00
C PHE A 140 -11.06 9.13 2.48
N ALA A 141 -11.86 9.88 1.72
CA ALA A 141 -11.63 10.05 0.27
C ALA A 141 -10.31 10.78 -0.02
N GLY A 142 -9.96 11.79 0.77
CA GLY A 142 -8.72 12.52 0.68
C GLY A 142 -7.50 11.67 1.04
N TYR A 143 -7.64 10.71 1.94
CA TYR A 143 -6.60 9.72 2.23
C TYR A 143 -6.30 8.85 1.00
N ILE A 144 -7.35 8.32 0.35
CA ILE A 144 -7.21 7.53 -0.88
C ILE A 144 -6.59 8.39 -1.98
N HIS A 145 -7.04 9.64 -2.12
CA HIS A 145 -6.47 10.59 -3.07
C HIS A 145 -4.98 10.84 -2.79
N ALA A 146 -4.58 11.02 -1.53
CA ALA A 146 -3.20 11.23 -1.14
C ALA A 146 -2.29 10.07 -1.52
N VAL A 147 -2.68 8.83 -1.23
CA VAL A 147 -1.90 7.64 -1.60
C VAL A 147 -1.75 7.53 -3.11
N ASN A 148 -2.85 7.72 -3.87
CA ASN A 148 -2.82 7.66 -5.33
C ASN A 148 -1.92 8.74 -5.93
N TRP A 149 -2.09 9.98 -5.47
CA TRP A 149 -1.29 11.12 -5.91
C TRP A 149 0.18 10.91 -5.59
N LEU A 150 0.50 10.42 -4.40
CA LEU A 150 1.86 10.19 -3.94
C LEU A 150 2.60 9.19 -4.83
N ILE A 151 1.97 8.04 -5.13
CA ILE A 151 2.57 7.02 -6.00
C ILE A 151 2.82 7.57 -7.40
N ARG A 152 1.83 8.27 -7.97
CA ARG A 152 1.95 8.87 -9.30
C ARG A 152 3.02 9.96 -9.37
N THR A 153 3.24 10.65 -8.26
CA THR A 153 4.23 11.72 -8.14
C THR A 153 5.64 11.15 -7.99
N VAL A 154 5.83 10.19 -7.10
CA VAL A 154 7.15 9.67 -6.73
C VAL A 154 7.67 8.66 -7.75
N ALA A 155 6.80 7.78 -8.26
CA ALA A 155 7.21 6.70 -9.15
C ALA A 155 6.15 6.49 -10.26
N PRO A 156 6.07 7.39 -11.25
CA PRO A 156 5.05 7.33 -12.30
C PRO A 156 5.10 6.04 -13.16
N SER A 157 6.25 5.36 -13.20
CA SER A 157 6.47 4.11 -13.93
C SER A 157 6.00 2.86 -13.17
N VAL A 158 5.80 2.90 -11.85
CA VAL A 158 5.22 1.74 -11.14
C VAL A 158 3.75 1.59 -11.50
N THR A 159 3.33 0.33 -11.62
CA THR A 159 1.91 0.00 -11.65
C THR A 159 1.43 -0.21 -10.22
N PHE A 160 0.24 0.26 -9.87
CA PHE A 160 -0.33 -0.02 -8.57
C PHE A 160 -1.84 -0.22 -8.64
N GLY A 161 -2.38 -0.92 -7.63
CA GLY A 161 -3.80 -1.14 -7.48
C GLY A 161 -4.19 -1.33 -6.01
N TRP A 162 -5.42 -0.97 -5.68
CA TRP A 162 -5.99 -1.24 -4.37
C TRP A 162 -6.60 -2.63 -4.36
N GLN A 163 -6.37 -3.35 -3.27
CA GLN A 163 -7.01 -4.63 -3.02
C GLN A 163 -8.25 -4.41 -2.15
N VAL A 164 -9.39 -4.94 -2.59
CA VAL A 164 -10.66 -4.86 -1.86
C VAL A 164 -11.03 -6.25 -1.37
N ASN A 165 -11.18 -6.42 -0.07
CA ASN A 165 -11.78 -7.64 0.48
C ASN A 165 -13.29 -7.56 0.35
N ILE A 166 -13.87 -8.58 -0.27
CA ILE A 166 -15.30 -8.83 -0.21
C ILE A 166 -15.50 -9.98 0.77
N TRP A 167 -16.01 -9.66 1.94
CA TRP A 167 -16.39 -10.66 2.92
C TRP A 167 -17.75 -11.24 2.53
N GLY A 168 -17.84 -12.57 2.45
CA GLY A 168 -19.08 -13.30 2.15
C GLY A 168 -20.10 -13.28 3.30
N GLY A 169 -20.34 -12.12 3.91
CA GLY A 169 -21.28 -11.90 4.99
C GLY A 169 -22.73 -11.93 4.50
N GLY A 170 -23.15 -13.03 3.88
CA GLY A 170 -24.54 -13.43 3.85
C GLY A 170 -24.86 -14.14 5.16
N THR A 171 -25.97 -13.80 5.79
CA THR A 171 -26.59 -14.61 6.84
C THR A 171 -26.59 -16.07 6.40
N GLY A 172 -25.97 -16.93 7.19
CA GLY A 172 -26.11 -18.37 7.08
C GLY A 172 -27.51 -18.81 7.47
N ASP A 173 -28.54 -18.34 6.78
CA ASP A 173 -29.77 -19.10 6.68
C ASP A 173 -29.48 -20.18 5.65
N GLY A 174 -29.08 -21.34 6.18
CA GLY A 174 -28.72 -22.51 5.40
C GLY A 174 -29.76 -22.73 4.31
N CYS A 175 -29.32 -22.69 3.06
CA CYS A 175 -30.09 -23.21 1.94
C CYS A 175 -30.27 -24.70 2.18
N ARG A 176 -31.35 -25.05 2.88
CA ARG A 176 -31.80 -26.42 3.06
C ARG A 176 -32.29 -26.86 1.69
N LEU A 177 -31.47 -27.64 1.00
CA LEU A 177 -31.91 -28.45 -0.13
C LEU A 177 -32.92 -29.47 0.40
N GLU A 178 -34.19 -29.10 0.46
CA GLU A 178 -35.26 -30.08 0.53
C GLU A 178 -35.31 -30.76 -0.83
N ARG A 179 -34.89 -32.03 -0.83
CA ARG A 179 -35.01 -32.92 -1.99
C ARG A 179 -36.50 -33.05 -2.32
N LEU A 180 -36.84 -32.75 -3.58
CA LEU A 180 -38.02 -33.29 -4.24
C LEU A 180 -37.94 -34.82 -4.30
#